data_AF-A0AAJ0SJ75-F1
#
_entry.id   AF-A0AAJ0SJ75-F1
#
_cell.length_a   1.000
_cell.length_b   1.000
_cell.length_c   1.000
_cell.angle_alpha   90.00
_cell.angle_beta   90.00
_cell.angle_gamma   90.00
#
_symmetry.space_group_name_H-M   'P 1'
#
loop_
_entity.id
_entity.type
_entity.pdbx_description
1 polymer ?
#
loop_
_entity_poly.entity_id
_entity_poly.type
_entity_poly.pdbx_seq_one_letter_code
_entity_poly.pdbx_strand_id
1 'polypeptide(L)'
;MRTKTNNPKKYRYVYLGIPTAEYIEIENNYKKSTCRSLSEYIRNIIIHNPITIRYRDQSLEDLIEEIASLNDHMNQVRNTAFQILEKLTSQQQTSQFNPVLAGFETTIKHLDKTIQEIKIQIEKIVEKWSQS
;
A
#
# COMPACT_ATOMS: atom_id res chain seq x y z
N MET A 1 53.69 26.88 -18.18
CA MET A 1 52.72 26.25 -17.24
C MET A 1 51.41 27.03 -17.30
N ARG A 2 50.37 26.46 -17.92
CA ARG A 2 49.02 27.06 -17.96
C ARG A 2 48.21 26.44 -16.83
N THR A 3 47.91 27.21 -15.78
CA THR A 3 46.98 26.77 -14.73
C THR A 3 45.56 26.84 -15.28
N LYS A 4 44.92 25.69 -15.38
CA LYS A 4 43.52 25.53 -15.76
C LYS A 4 42.65 26.17 -14.66
N THR A 5 41.97 27.26 -14.95
CA THR A 5 40.85 27.75 -14.15
C THR A 5 39.69 26.77 -14.28
N ASN A 6 39.66 25.78 -13.40
CA ASN A 6 38.57 24.81 -13.30
C ASN A 6 37.39 25.47 -12.56
N ASN A 7 36.46 26.06 -13.30
CA ASN A 7 35.24 26.63 -12.75
C ASN A 7 34.06 25.68 -13.04
N PRO A 8 33.47 25.01 -12.01
CA PRO A 8 32.13 24.49 -12.19
C PRO A 8 31.29 24.65 -10.91
N LYS A 9 30.77 25.86 -10.64
CA LYS A 9 29.69 26.02 -9.66
C LYS A 9 28.53 26.76 -10.29
N LYS A 10 27.70 26.02 -11.03
CA LYS A 10 26.37 26.48 -11.42
C LYS A 10 25.51 26.50 -10.15
N TYR A 11 25.32 27.67 -9.56
CA TYR A 11 24.35 27.86 -8.48
C TYR A 11 22.94 27.93 -9.09
N ARG A 12 22.02 27.09 -8.63
CA ARG A 12 20.59 27.26 -8.88
C ARG A 12 19.96 27.83 -7.62
N TYR A 13 19.28 28.95 -7.75
CA TYR A 13 18.55 29.56 -6.64
C TYR A 13 17.19 28.88 -6.50
N VAL A 14 16.83 28.55 -5.26
CA VAL A 14 15.49 28.05 -4.91
C VAL A 14 14.84 29.15 -4.09
N TYR A 15 13.72 29.68 -4.58
CA TYR A 15 12.92 30.65 -3.86
C TYR A 15 11.74 29.91 -3.22
N LEU A 16 11.62 30.03 -1.90
CA LEU A 16 10.52 29.46 -1.13
C LEU A 16 9.77 30.61 -0.47
N GLY A 17 8.46 30.70 -0.71
CA GLY A 17 7.58 31.59 0.05
C GLY A 17 7.33 30.98 1.42
N ILE A 18 7.74 31.67 2.48
CA ILE A 18 7.56 31.21 3.86
C ILE A 18 6.74 32.28 4.61
N PRO A 19 5.66 31.89 5.31
CA PRO A 19 4.96 32.80 6.21
C PRO A 19 5.89 33.40 7.26
N THR A 20 5.67 34.67 7.64
CA THR A 20 6.54 35.40 8.57
C THR A 20 6.74 34.67 9.90
N ALA A 21 5.71 33.98 10.41
CA ALA A 21 5.79 33.21 11.66
C ALA A 21 6.81 32.06 11.57
N GLU A 22 6.76 31.29 10.48
CA GLU A 22 7.68 30.17 10.23
C GLU A 22 9.10 30.68 9.97
N TYR A 23 9.25 31.83 9.29
CA TYR A 23 10.56 32.45 9.09
C TYR A 23 11.24 32.83 10.41
N ILE A 24 10.49 33.38 11.37
CA ILE A 24 11.01 33.74 12.70
C ILE A 24 11.50 32.49 13.44
N GLU A 25 10.77 31.37 13.32
CA GLU A 25 11.17 30.11 13.93
C GLU A 25 12.49 29.59 13.34
N ILE A 26 12.62 29.60 12.00
CA ILE A 26 13.86 29.21 11.30
C ILE A 26 15.02 30.11 11.74
N GLU A 27 14.79 31.42 11.86
CA GLU A 27 15.83 32.36 12.28
C GLU A 27 16.28 32.12 13.73
N ASN A 28 15.34 31.84 14.64
CA ASN A 28 15.64 31.50 16.02
C ASN A 28 16.42 30.19 16.14
N ASN A 29 16.08 29.18 15.33
CA ASN A 29 16.79 27.91 15.32
C ASN A 29 18.18 28.04 14.67
N TYR A 30 18.31 28.87 13.64
CA TYR A 30 19.61 29.23 13.05
C TYR A 30 20.54 29.88 14.10
N LYS A 31 20.04 30.85 14.88
CA LYS A 31 20.82 31.52 15.94
C LYS A 31 21.33 30.57 17.02
N LYS A 32 20.68 29.42 17.21
CA LYS A 32 21.09 28.35 18.13
C LYS A 32 22.03 27.32 17.48
N SER A 33 22.25 27.40 16.17
CA SER A 33 23.09 26.47 15.42
C SER A 33 24.54 26.95 15.33
N THR A 34 25.45 26.06 14.92
CA THR A 34 26.85 26.38 14.62
C THR A 34 27.09 26.86 13.19
N CYS A 35 26.02 27.05 12.40
CA CYS A 35 26.12 27.44 10.99
C CYS A 35 26.52 28.92 10.85
N ARG A 36 27.28 29.26 9.81
CA ARG A 36 27.79 30.63 9.59
C ARG A 36 26.86 31.52 8.78
N SER A 37 25.84 30.93 8.17
CA SER A 37 24.80 31.65 7.42
C SER A 37 23.48 30.90 7.45
N LEU A 38 22.37 31.65 7.31
CA LEU A 38 21.04 31.08 7.20
C LEU A 38 20.93 30.11 6.01
N SER A 39 21.59 30.43 4.89
CA SER A 39 21.62 29.58 3.69
C SER A 39 22.37 28.27 3.91
N GLU A 40 23.41 28.25 4.75
CA GLU A 40 24.11 27.03 5.15
C GLU A 40 23.24 26.19 6.09
N TYR A 41 22.58 26.83 7.05
CA TYR A 41 21.65 26.17 7.97
C TYR A 41 20.49 25.49 7.24
N ILE A 42 19.81 26.21 6.34
CA ILE A 42 18.70 25.69 5.53
C ILE A 42 19.19 24.54 4.62
N ARG A 43 20.37 24.67 3.99
CA ARG A 43 20.94 23.58 3.19
C ARG A 43 21.23 22.35 4.05
N ASN A 44 21.75 22.52 5.26
CA ASN A 44 22.01 21.40 6.15
C ASN A 44 20.71 20.72 6.56
N ILE A 45 19.64 21.46 6.86
CA ILE A 45 18.32 20.87 7.11
C ILE A 45 17.83 20.10 5.88
N ILE A 46 17.79 20.72 4.70
CA ILE A 46 17.22 20.10 3.49
C ILE A 46 18.04 18.86 3.05
N ILE A 47 19.37 18.89 3.22
CA ILE A 47 20.27 17.81 2.78
C ILE A 47 20.39 16.70 3.83
N HIS A 48 20.35 17.04 5.12
CA HIS A 48 20.65 16.10 6.20
C HIS A 48 19.40 15.61 6.95
N ASN A 49 18.24 16.27 6.82
CA ASN A 49 17.00 15.59 7.17
C ASN A 49 16.69 14.58 6.06
N PRO A 50 16.52 13.28 6.38
CA PRO A 50 15.93 12.37 5.42
C PRO A 50 14.54 12.91 5.07
N ILE A 51 14.39 13.41 3.85
CA ILE A 51 13.06 13.53 3.27
C ILE A 51 12.63 12.08 3.09
N THR A 52 11.90 11.54 4.06
CA THR A 52 11.21 10.28 3.90
C THR A 52 10.14 10.52 2.85
N ILE A 53 10.52 10.37 1.58
CA ILE A 53 9.57 10.35 0.47
C ILE A 53 8.77 9.06 0.69
N ARG A 54 7.69 9.16 1.46
CA ARG A 54 6.65 8.14 1.47
C ARG A 54 6.04 8.17 0.09
N TYR A 55 6.52 7.31 -0.78
CA TYR A 55 5.88 7.09 -2.07
C TYR A 55 4.56 6.40 -1.78
N ARG A 56 3.49 7.20 -1.60
CA ARG A 56 2.13 6.70 -1.51
C ARG A 56 1.72 6.31 -2.93
N ASP A 57 1.93 5.05 -3.27
CA ASP A 57 1.53 4.51 -4.57
C ASP A 57 0.00 4.34 -4.58
N GLN A 58 -0.70 5.39 -5.04
CA GLN A 58 -2.15 5.37 -5.16
C GLN A 58 -2.64 4.16 -5.95
N SER A 59 -1.91 3.76 -7.00
CA SER A 59 -2.22 2.58 -7.80
C SER A 59 -2.21 1.28 -7.00
N LEU A 60 -1.38 1.21 -5.95
CA LEU A 60 -1.28 0.05 -5.07
C LEU A 60 -2.36 0.08 -3.98
N GLU A 61 -2.73 1.26 -3.48
CA GLU A 61 -3.90 1.42 -2.60
C GLU A 61 -5.19 1.04 -3.31
N ASP A 62 -5.39 1.50 -4.55
CA ASP A 62 -6.52 1.15 -5.39
C ASP A 62 -6.57 -0.37 -5.65
N LEU A 63 -5.40 -0.99 -5.90
CA LEU A 63 -5.31 -2.45 -6.06
C LEU A 63 -5.71 -3.22 -4.80
N ILE A 64 -5.31 -2.74 -3.60
CA ILE A 64 -5.71 -3.38 -2.33
C ILE A 64 -7.22 -3.27 -2.13
N GLU A 65 -7.82 -2.13 -2.46
CA GLU A 65 -9.27 -1.93 -2.37
C GLU A 65 -10.03 -2.85 -3.33
N GLU A 66 -9.58 -2.98 -4.58
CA GLU A 66 -10.13 -3.93 -5.55
C GLU A 66 -10.03 -5.38 -5.08
N ILE A 67 -8.87 -5.76 -4.53
CA ILE A 67 -8.62 -7.10 -3.98
C ILE A 67 -9.56 -7.40 -2.79
N ALA A 68 -9.78 -6.42 -1.90
CA ALA A 68 -10.70 -6.56 -0.79
C ALA A 68 -12.15 -6.76 -1.27
N SER A 69 -12.58 -5.97 -2.25
CA SER A 69 -13.91 -6.11 -2.88
C SER A 69 -14.07 -7.49 -3.54
N LEU A 70 -13.06 -7.96 -4.26
CA LEU A 70 -13.08 -9.29 -4.89
C LEU A 70 -13.21 -10.41 -3.86
N ASN A 71 -12.50 -10.31 -2.73
CA ASN A 71 -12.62 -11.25 -1.62
C ASN A 71 -14.04 -11.33 -1.06
N ASP A 72 -14.71 -10.19 -0.91
CA ASP A 72 -16.09 -10.15 -0.44
C ASP A 72 -17.06 -10.78 -1.44
N HIS A 73 -16.90 -10.48 -2.74
CA HIS A 73 -17.69 -11.14 -3.79
C HIS A 73 -17.48 -12.66 -3.79
N MET A 74 -16.24 -13.14 -3.61
CA MET A 74 -15.96 -14.58 -3.53
C MET A 74 -16.61 -15.21 -2.29
N ASN A 75 -16.57 -14.54 -1.13
CA ASN A 75 -17.25 -15.02 0.07
C ASN A 75 -18.77 -15.11 -0.13
N GLN A 76 -19.38 -14.14 -0.83
CA GLN A 76 -20.81 -14.17 -1.17
C GLN A 76 -21.14 -15.36 -2.08
N VAL A 77 -20.38 -15.58 -3.15
CA VAL A 77 -20.57 -16.72 -4.06
C VAL A 77 -20.48 -18.05 -3.30
N ARG A 78 -19.49 -18.20 -2.42
CA ARG A 78 -19.36 -19.37 -1.56
C ARG A 78 -20.60 -19.57 -0.69
N ASN A 79 -21.04 -18.52 0.01
CA ASN A 79 -22.19 -18.60 0.90
C ASN A 79 -23.47 -18.98 0.13
N THR A 80 -23.69 -18.41 -1.06
CA THR A 80 -24.81 -18.79 -1.93
C THR A 80 -24.72 -20.25 -2.36
N ALA A 81 -23.53 -20.74 -2.73
CA ALA A 81 -23.34 -22.14 -3.10
C ALA A 81 -23.65 -23.10 -1.95
N PHE A 82 -23.18 -22.79 -0.73
CA PHE A 82 -23.50 -23.57 0.47
C PHE A 82 -25.01 -23.58 0.77
N GLN A 83 -25.69 -22.44 0.68
CA GLN A 83 -27.14 -22.38 0.90
C GLN A 83 -27.93 -23.21 -0.13
N ILE A 84 -27.50 -23.20 -1.40
CA ILE A 84 -28.10 -24.04 -2.43
C ILE A 84 -27.88 -25.51 -2.10
N LEU A 85 -26.67 -25.89 -1.69
CA LEU A 85 -26.36 -27.25 -1.28
C LEU A 85 -27.22 -27.70 -0.09
N GLU A 86 -27.33 -26.91 0.97
CA GLU A 86 -28.17 -27.24 2.13
C GLU A 86 -29.65 -27.42 1.76
N LYS A 87 -30.18 -26.58 0.86
CA LYS A 87 -31.54 -26.72 0.33
C LYS A 87 -31.72 -28.00 -0.49
N LEU A 88 -30.73 -28.35 -1.33
CA LEU A 88 -30.78 -29.54 -2.15
C LEU A 88 -30.69 -30.82 -1.30
N THR A 89 -29.82 -30.83 -0.29
CA THR A 89 -29.66 -31.98 0.61
C THR A 89 -30.87 -32.14 1.55
N SER A 90 -31.48 -31.05 2.01
CA SER A 90 -32.69 -31.10 2.86
C SER A 90 -33.97 -31.51 2.12
N GLN A 91 -34.07 -31.28 0.81
CA GLN A 91 -35.22 -31.69 -0.01
C GLN A 91 -35.15 -33.15 -0.51
N GLN A 92 -34.07 -33.88 -0.24
CA GLN A 92 -33.93 -35.26 -0.72
C GLN A 92 -34.58 -36.30 0.18
N GLN A 93 -35.79 -36.71 -0.21
CA GLN A 93 -36.43 -37.95 0.23
C GLN A 93 -36.34 -39.09 -0.80
N THR A 94 -35.66 -38.92 -1.94
CA THR A 94 -35.65 -39.94 -3.01
C THR A 94 -34.25 -40.33 -3.50
N SER A 95 -34.01 -41.64 -3.55
CA SER A 95 -32.72 -42.35 -3.72
C SER A 95 -31.94 -42.04 -5.02
N GLN A 96 -32.50 -41.29 -5.98
CA GLN A 96 -31.89 -41.10 -7.31
C GLN A 96 -30.88 -39.94 -7.42
N PHE A 97 -30.79 -39.02 -6.45
CA PHE A 97 -29.95 -37.82 -6.57
C PHE A 97 -28.55 -37.91 -5.90
N ASN A 98 -28.21 -39.06 -5.33
CA ASN A 98 -27.02 -39.24 -4.50
C ASN A 98 -25.67 -38.92 -5.21
N PRO A 99 -25.38 -39.37 -6.45
CA PRO A 99 -24.08 -39.11 -7.07
C PRO A 99 -23.90 -37.66 -7.57
N VAL A 100 -24.98 -36.99 -7.98
CA VAL A 100 -24.93 -35.58 -8.43
C VAL A 100 -24.70 -34.64 -7.26
N LEU A 101 -25.32 -34.92 -6.10
CA LEU A 101 -25.04 -34.20 -4.86
C LEU A 101 -23.58 -34.37 -4.42
N ALA A 102 -23.06 -35.59 -4.42
CA ALA A 102 -21.68 -35.85 -4.02
C ALA A 102 -20.67 -35.08 -4.89
N GLY A 103 -20.93 -34.96 -6.20
CA GLY A 103 -20.14 -34.11 -7.10
C GLY A 103 -20.25 -32.62 -6.77
N PHE A 104 -21.45 -32.15 -6.42
CA PHE A 104 -21.70 -30.75 -6.04
C PHE A 104 -21.03 -30.39 -4.71
N GLU A 105 -21.11 -31.26 -3.71
CA GLU A 105 -20.41 -31.11 -2.43
C GLU A 105 -18.89 -31.04 -2.62
N THR A 106 -18.34 -31.89 -3.47
CA THR A 106 -16.90 -31.90 -3.78
C THR A 106 -16.47 -30.60 -4.46
N THR A 107 -17.31 -30.08 -5.37
CA THR A 107 -17.07 -28.81 -6.06
C THR A 107 -17.10 -27.63 -5.09
N ILE A 108 -18.05 -27.59 -4.16
CA ILE A 108 -18.13 -26.54 -3.14
C ILE A 108 -16.93 -26.60 -2.19
N LYS A 109 -16.48 -27.79 -1.79
CA LYS A 109 -15.26 -27.95 -0.98
C LYS A 109 -14.02 -27.47 -1.72
N HIS A 110 -13.92 -27.76 -3.02
CA HIS A 110 -12.82 -27.24 -3.85
C HIS A 110 -12.88 -25.71 -3.93
N LEU A 111 -14.07 -25.14 -4.14
CA LEU A 111 -14.27 -23.69 -4.23
C LEU A 111 -13.89 -22.99 -2.92
N ASP A 112 -14.28 -23.54 -1.76
CA ASP A 112 -13.86 -23.01 -0.46
C ASP A 112 -12.34 -23.08 -0.28
N LYS A 113 -11.71 -24.19 -0.65
CA LYS A 113 -10.24 -24.32 -0.59
C LYS A 113 -9.55 -23.25 -1.44
N THR A 114 -10.00 -23.04 -2.68
CA THR A 114 -9.43 -22.01 -3.57
C THR A 114 -9.60 -20.60 -3.00
N ILE A 115 -10.76 -20.31 -2.37
CA ILE A 115 -10.99 -19.03 -1.67
C ILE A 115 -10.00 -18.84 -0.51
N GLN A 116 -9.74 -19.88 0.28
CA GLN A 116 -8.78 -19.81 1.38
C GLN A 116 -7.36 -19.55 0.87
N GLU A 117 -6.95 -20.21 -0.21
CA GLU A 117 -5.64 -19.99 -0.83
C GLU A 117 -5.49 -18.55 -1.34
N ILE A 118 -6.53 -17.99 -1.94
CA ILE A 118 -6.55 -16.59 -2.40
C ILE A 118 -6.45 -15.62 -1.21
N LYS A 119 -7.20 -15.87 -0.11
CA LYS A 119 -7.07 -15.06 1.12
C LYS A 119 -5.66 -15.02 1.66
N ILE A 120 -5.00 -16.19 1.74
CA ILE A 120 -3.60 -16.28 2.19
C ILE A 120 -2.65 -15.48 1.28
N GLN A 121 -2.88 -15.49 -0.03
CA GLN A 121 -2.07 -14.70 -0.96
C GLN A 121 -2.27 -13.20 -0.77
N ILE A 122 -3.51 -12.77 -0.51
CA ILE A 122 -3.85 -11.37 -0.26
C ILE A 122 -3.21 -10.89 1.05
N GLU A 123 -3.28 -11.69 2.12
CA GLU A 123 -2.61 -11.39 3.39
C GLU A 123 -1.10 -11.23 3.21
N LYS A 124 -0.46 -12.07 2.41
CA LYS A 124 0.98 -11.95 2.09
C LYS A 124 1.33 -10.68 1.32
N ILE A 125 0.45 -10.21 0.44
CA ILE A 125 0.63 -8.95 -0.30
C ILE A 125 0.55 -7.78 0.68
N VAL A 126 -0.46 -7.78 1.55
CA VAL A 126 -0.66 -6.75 2.57
C VAL A 126 0.50 -6.71 3.59
N GLU A 127 0.99 -7.88 4.02
CA GLU A 127 2.10 -7.97 4.97
C GLU A 127 3.41 -7.42 4.39
N LYS A 128 3.74 -7.79 3.15
CA LYS A 128 4.92 -7.25 2.44
C LYS A 128 4.85 -5.74 2.27
N TRP A 129 3.65 -5.20 2.08
CA TRP A 129 3.44 -3.76 1.93
C TRP A 129 3.58 -3.01 3.27
N SER A 130 3.00 -3.51 4.36
CA SER A 130 3.11 -2.90 5.70
C SER A 130 4.55 -2.76 6.22
N GLN A 131 5.46 -3.58 5.69
CA GLN A 131 6.89 -3.58 6.02
C GLN A 131 7.75 -2.67 5.11
N SER A 132 7.16 -2.06 4.07
CA SER A 132 7.84 -1.13 3.13
C SER A 132 7.58 0.33 3.49
#